data_AF-A0A848YVU2-F1
#
_entry.id   AF-A0A848YVU2-F1
#
_cell.length_a   1.000
_cell.length_b   1.000
_cell.length_c   1.000
_cell.angle_alpha   90.00
_cell.angle_beta   90.00
_cell.angle_gamma   90.00
#
_symmetry.space_group_name_H-M   'P 1'
#
loop_
_entity.id
_entity.type
_entity.pdbx_description
1 polymer ?
#
loop_
_entity_poly.entity_id
_entity_poly.type
_entity_poly.pdbx_seq_one_letter_code
_entity_poly.pdbx_strand_id
1 'polypeptide(L)'
;MKKLPLIMLSICFIIHPLTGCQNAEIEKIRSEHEQTKEINRRLRANLDDLKSEVKNSKARLDDMSGWSGQLVNHLGPCVWYFSEFEKPLPHEIMENANPQQLVEKLNILFKSSGSPEVILGEIENGIAQVRVSDETQLTQRMGTAGATAYINAVTYTLVSVTSINCVDFQFTVGDHAIPGKYCP
;
A
#
# COMPACT_ATOMS: atom_id res chain seq x y z
N MET A 1 -24.52 68.57 73.35
CA MET A 1 -23.51 69.16 72.44
C MET A 1 -22.33 68.20 72.33
N LYS A 2 -21.76 68.05 71.11
CA LYS A 2 -20.63 67.17 70.68
C LYS A 2 -21.04 65.68 70.57
N LYS A 3 -21.36 65.05 69.43
CA LYS A 3 -20.93 65.06 68.00
C LYS A 3 -19.47 64.61 67.73
N LEU A 4 -19.41 63.45 67.02
CA LEU A 4 -18.38 62.85 66.14
C LEU A 4 -17.29 61.96 66.78
N PRO A 5 -16.74 60.94 66.05
CA PRO A 5 -17.35 60.16 64.96
C PRO A 5 -17.15 58.63 65.05
N LEU A 6 -18.07 57.95 64.37
CA LEU A 6 -18.06 56.56 63.94
C LEU A 6 -16.86 56.32 63.01
N ILE A 7 -15.86 55.57 63.45
CA ILE A 7 -14.82 55.02 62.56
C ILE A 7 -15.45 53.80 61.86
N MET A 8 -16.31 54.07 60.88
CA MET A 8 -16.54 53.14 59.78
C MET A 8 -15.33 53.25 58.85
N LEU A 9 -14.26 52.54 59.18
CA LEU A 9 -13.15 52.36 58.27
C LEU A 9 -13.59 51.35 57.21
N SER A 10 -14.13 51.92 56.14
CA SER A 10 -14.20 51.41 54.77
C SER A 10 -13.45 50.08 54.54
N ILE A 11 -14.12 48.95 54.80
CA ILE A 11 -13.86 47.69 54.11
C ILE A 11 -14.78 47.69 52.89
N CYS A 12 -14.49 48.57 51.95
CA CYS A 12 -15.12 48.56 50.65
C CYS A 12 -14.01 48.79 49.63
N PHE A 13 -13.93 47.88 48.66
CA PHE A 13 -13.04 47.87 47.51
C PHE A 13 -11.57 47.55 47.73
N ILE A 14 -11.23 46.25 47.84
CA ILE A 14 -10.28 45.58 46.91
C ILE A 14 -10.71 44.10 46.73
N ILE A 15 -11.89 43.88 46.17
CA ILE A 15 -12.12 42.69 45.32
C ILE A 15 -12.52 43.29 43.98
N HIS A 16 -11.88 42.88 42.88
CA HIS A 16 -12.00 43.38 41.50
C HIS A 16 -10.87 44.33 41.08
N PRO A 17 -9.73 43.75 40.66
CA PRO A 17 -9.47 43.67 39.21
C PRO A 17 -9.11 42.27 38.67
N LEU A 18 -9.07 41.23 39.53
CA LEU A 18 -8.63 39.88 39.15
C LEU A 18 -9.61 39.08 38.28
N THR A 19 -10.91 39.41 38.31
CA THR A 19 -11.96 38.64 37.62
C THR A 19 -12.03 38.90 36.11
N GLY A 20 -11.63 40.09 35.64
CA GLY A 20 -11.67 40.42 34.21
C GLY A 20 -10.64 39.64 33.38
N CYS A 21 -9.41 39.49 33.90
CA CYS A 21 -8.34 38.76 33.23
C CYS A 21 -8.60 37.24 33.23
N GLN A 22 -9.10 36.71 34.36
CA GLN A 22 -9.47 35.29 34.47
C GLN A 22 -10.64 34.92 33.55
N ASN A 23 -11.62 35.80 33.37
CA ASN A 23 -12.75 35.56 32.46
C ASN A 23 -12.31 35.52 30.99
N ALA A 24 -11.38 36.38 30.58
CA ALA A 24 -10.84 36.37 29.22
C ALA A 24 -10.07 35.07 28.91
N GLU A 25 -9.34 34.54 29.88
CA GLU A 25 -8.61 33.27 29.73
C GLU A 25 -9.57 32.07 29.66
N ILE A 26 -10.64 32.07 30.46
CA ILE A 26 -11.71 31.06 30.41
C ILE A 26 -12.43 31.08 29.06
N GLU A 27 -12.74 32.26 28.51
CA GLU A 27 -13.36 32.39 27.19
C GLU A 27 -12.45 31.88 26.08
N LYS A 28 -11.16 32.20 26.16
CA LYS A 28 -10.15 31.66 25.23
C LYS A 28 -10.09 30.14 25.28
N ILE A 29 -10.00 29.54 26.46
CA ILE A 29 -9.96 28.08 26.64
C ILE A 29 -11.24 27.43 26.11
N ARG A 30 -12.43 28.04 26.34
CA ARG A 30 -13.69 27.53 25.78
C ARG A 30 -13.71 27.56 24.26
N SER A 31 -13.22 28.65 23.67
CA SER A 31 -13.09 28.78 22.21
C SER A 31 -12.15 27.71 21.63
N GLU A 32 -10.98 27.52 22.25
CA GLU A 32 -10.02 26.48 21.86
C GLU A 32 -10.59 25.06 22.03
N HIS A 33 -11.36 24.82 23.08
CA HIS A 33 -12.04 23.54 23.31
C HIS A 33 -13.06 23.23 22.21
N GLU A 34 -13.91 24.20 21.84
CA GLU A 34 -14.88 24.01 20.76
C GLU A 34 -14.20 23.83 19.40
N GLN A 35 -13.12 24.58 19.12
CA GLN A 35 -12.31 24.36 17.92
C GLN A 35 -11.70 22.95 17.89
N THR A 36 -11.13 22.49 19.00
CA THR A 36 -10.54 21.15 19.12
C THR A 36 -11.58 20.06 18.94
N LYS A 37 -12.79 20.26 19.47
CA LYS A 37 -13.91 19.34 19.32
C LYS A 37 -14.39 19.24 17.87
N GLU A 38 -14.47 20.37 17.17
CA GLU A 38 -14.81 20.40 15.76
C GLU A 38 -13.73 19.74 14.88
N ILE A 39 -12.44 19.98 15.17
CA ILE A 39 -11.33 19.29 14.49
C ILE A 39 -11.43 17.77 14.71
N ASN A 40 -11.66 17.32 15.93
CA ASN A 40 -11.82 15.89 16.23
C ASN A 40 -13.01 15.28 15.47
N ARG A 41 -14.12 16.00 15.36
CA ARG A 41 -15.29 15.56 14.59
C ARG A 41 -14.94 15.40 13.12
N ARG A 42 -14.22 16.36 12.53
CA ARG A 42 -13.76 16.30 11.13
C ARG A 42 -12.78 15.17 10.89
N LEU A 43 -11.79 14.99 11.77
CA LEU A 43 -10.81 13.91 11.65
C LEU A 43 -11.47 12.53 11.70
N ARG A 44 -12.48 12.34 12.56
CA ARG A 44 -13.25 11.09 12.62
C ARG A 44 -14.03 10.84 11.33
N ALA A 45 -14.72 11.86 10.81
CA ALA A 45 -15.42 11.75 9.53
C ALA A 45 -14.47 11.37 8.38
N ASN A 46 -13.33 12.07 8.27
CA ASN A 46 -12.31 11.78 7.26
C ASN A 46 -11.76 10.34 7.39
N LEU A 47 -11.58 9.86 8.62
CA LEU A 47 -11.10 8.51 8.88
C LEU A 47 -12.12 7.45 8.46
N ASP A 48 -13.40 7.70 8.66
CA ASP A 48 -14.48 6.81 8.21
C ASP A 48 -14.60 6.81 6.67
N ASP A 49 -14.49 7.98 6.04
CA ASP A 49 -14.48 8.12 4.58
C ASP A 49 -13.29 7.38 3.95
N LEU A 50 -12.08 7.59 4.47
CA LEU A 50 -10.86 6.90 4.00
C LEU A 50 -10.96 5.38 4.16
N LYS A 51 -11.54 4.90 5.27
CA LYS A 51 -11.77 3.45 5.45
C LYS A 51 -12.72 2.90 4.40
N SER A 52 -13.77 3.64 4.06
CA SER A 52 -14.70 3.25 3.01
C SER A 52 -14.01 3.19 1.64
N GLU A 53 -13.17 4.18 1.33
CA GLU A 53 -12.40 4.23 0.09
C GLU A 53 -11.40 3.07 -0.03
N VAL A 54 -10.68 2.74 1.05
CA VAL A 54 -9.78 1.58 1.11
C VAL A 54 -10.56 0.28 0.85
N LYS A 55 -11.73 0.12 1.47
CA LYS A 55 -12.58 -1.06 1.27
C LYS A 55 -13.06 -1.19 -0.18
N ASN A 56 -13.51 -0.08 -0.77
CA ASN A 56 -13.95 -0.04 -2.17
C ASN A 56 -12.79 -0.36 -3.13
N SER A 57 -11.62 0.22 -2.88
CA SER A 57 -10.42 -0.02 -3.67
C SER A 57 -9.97 -1.48 -3.60
N LYS A 58 -10.06 -2.09 -2.42
CA LYS A 58 -9.79 -3.53 -2.24
C LYS A 58 -10.74 -4.40 -3.05
N ALA A 59 -12.05 -4.14 -2.99
CA ALA A 59 -13.03 -4.90 -3.77
C ALA A 59 -12.76 -4.82 -5.28
N ARG A 60 -12.42 -3.63 -5.79
CA ARG A 60 -12.04 -3.43 -7.20
C ARG A 60 -10.76 -4.18 -7.59
N LEU A 61 -9.80 -4.29 -6.67
CA LEU A 61 -8.58 -5.07 -6.89
C LEU A 61 -8.89 -6.57 -6.96
N ASP A 62 -9.73 -7.06 -6.06
CA ASP A 62 -10.14 -8.47 -6.01
C ASP A 62 -10.89 -8.86 -7.31
N ASP A 63 -11.84 -8.03 -7.76
CA ASP A 63 -12.58 -8.23 -9.01
C ASP A 63 -11.63 -8.27 -10.23
N MET A 64 -10.65 -7.37 -10.26
CA MET A 64 -9.70 -7.30 -11.37
C MET A 64 -8.67 -8.43 -11.35
N SER A 65 -8.31 -8.96 -10.17
CA SER A 65 -7.50 -10.18 -10.04
C SER A 65 -8.23 -11.38 -10.63
N GLY A 66 -9.52 -11.53 -10.29
CA GLY A 66 -10.37 -12.61 -10.83
C GLY A 66 -10.47 -12.57 -12.35
N TRP A 67 -10.63 -11.38 -12.93
CA TRP A 67 -10.61 -11.19 -14.39
C TRP A 67 -9.27 -11.56 -15.01
N SER A 68 -8.16 -11.17 -14.39
CA SER A 68 -6.81 -11.50 -14.86
C SER A 68 -6.60 -13.02 -14.89
N GLY A 69 -7.01 -13.74 -13.84
CA GLY A 69 -6.92 -15.19 -13.79
C GLY A 69 -7.72 -15.88 -14.90
N GLN A 70 -8.92 -15.38 -15.22
CA GLN A 70 -9.72 -15.92 -16.34
C GLN A 70 -9.06 -15.68 -17.70
N LEU A 71 -8.47 -14.50 -17.90
CA LEU A 71 -7.75 -14.15 -19.13
C LEU A 71 -6.52 -15.04 -19.33
N VAL A 72 -5.72 -15.23 -18.29
CA VAL A 72 -4.54 -16.11 -18.30
C VAL A 72 -4.93 -17.53 -18.71
N ASN A 73 -6.00 -18.07 -18.13
CA ASN A 73 -6.47 -19.42 -18.44
C ASN A 73 -6.98 -19.58 -19.88
N HIS A 74 -7.52 -18.51 -20.49
CA HIS A 74 -8.07 -18.59 -21.84
C HIS A 74 -7.00 -18.46 -22.94
N LEU A 75 -5.94 -17.70 -22.68
CA LEU A 75 -4.86 -17.48 -23.66
C LEU A 75 -3.91 -18.68 -23.78
N GLY A 76 -3.84 -19.54 -22.76
CA GLY A 76 -2.87 -20.63 -22.69
C GLY A 76 -1.44 -20.14 -22.43
N PRO A 77 -0.42 -21.00 -22.64
CA PRO A 77 0.98 -20.66 -22.38
C PRO A 77 1.40 -19.36 -23.08
N CYS A 78 1.76 -18.35 -22.28
CA CYS A 78 2.00 -17.00 -22.75
C CYS A 78 3.08 -16.32 -21.91
N VAL A 79 3.93 -15.53 -22.56
CA VAL A 79 4.86 -14.62 -21.88
C VAL A 79 4.14 -13.32 -21.57
N TRP A 80 4.13 -12.97 -20.30
CA TRP A 80 3.58 -11.72 -19.79
C TRP A 80 4.72 -10.76 -19.49
N TYR A 81 4.62 -9.53 -19.99
CA TYR A 81 5.69 -8.55 -19.84
C TYR A 81 5.12 -7.16 -19.54
N PHE A 82 5.81 -6.41 -18.69
CA PHE A 82 5.43 -5.06 -18.32
C PHE A 82 6.07 -4.03 -19.23
N SER A 83 5.33 -2.96 -19.53
CA SER A 83 5.89 -1.73 -20.08
C SER A 83 6.18 -0.74 -18.93
N GLU A 84 6.79 0.40 -19.23
CA GLU A 84 7.05 1.43 -18.22
C GLU A 84 5.73 1.86 -17.56
N PHE A 85 5.57 1.56 -16.26
CA PHE A 85 4.43 1.90 -15.42
C PHE A 85 3.11 1.15 -15.65
N GLU A 86 3.10 0.07 -16.43
CA GLU A 86 1.89 -0.71 -16.67
C GLU A 86 1.93 -2.09 -15.99
N LYS A 87 0.74 -2.63 -15.68
CA LYS A 87 0.62 -4.04 -15.34
C LYS A 87 1.10 -4.88 -16.52
N PRO A 88 1.71 -6.06 -16.28
CA PRO A 88 2.12 -6.91 -17.37
C PRO A 88 0.93 -7.30 -18.25
N LEU A 89 1.13 -7.22 -19.55
CA LEU A 89 0.15 -7.64 -20.56
C LEU A 89 0.67 -8.90 -21.27
N PRO A 90 -0.22 -9.69 -21.89
CA PRO A 90 0.19 -10.77 -22.78
C PRO A 90 1.08 -10.19 -23.88
N HIS A 91 2.35 -10.61 -23.91
CA HIS A 91 3.32 -10.16 -24.90
C HIS A 91 3.38 -11.12 -26.08
N GLU A 92 3.43 -12.42 -25.79
CA GLU A 92 3.55 -13.46 -26.81
C GLU A 92 2.89 -14.74 -26.35
N ILE A 93 1.93 -15.25 -27.13
CA ILE A 93 1.34 -16.57 -26.92
C ILE A 93 2.27 -17.59 -27.57
N MET A 94 2.64 -18.63 -26.82
CA MET A 94 3.56 -19.67 -27.26
C MET A 94 2.86 -21.02 -27.15
N GLU A 95 2.11 -21.41 -28.18
CA GLU A 95 1.34 -22.65 -28.18
C GLU A 95 2.21 -23.87 -27.82
N ASN A 96 1.75 -24.68 -26.87
CA ASN A 96 2.43 -25.87 -26.37
C ASN A 96 3.81 -25.61 -25.71
N ALA A 97 4.15 -24.35 -25.40
CA ALA A 97 5.38 -24.05 -24.67
C ALA A 97 5.33 -24.66 -23.27
N ASN A 98 6.43 -25.28 -22.88
CA ASN A 98 6.63 -25.70 -21.50
C ASN A 98 7.12 -24.50 -20.64
N PRO A 99 7.05 -24.60 -19.30
CA PRO A 99 7.43 -23.51 -18.41
C PRO A 99 8.86 -22.99 -18.62
N GLN A 100 9.81 -23.88 -18.94
CA GLN A 100 11.21 -23.51 -19.18
C GLN A 100 11.34 -22.63 -20.43
N GLN A 101 10.64 -22.96 -21.51
CA GLN A 101 10.64 -22.17 -22.75
C GLN A 101 10.03 -20.78 -22.53
N LEU A 102 8.97 -20.67 -21.72
CA LEU A 102 8.38 -19.40 -21.35
C LEU A 102 9.36 -18.53 -20.54
N VAL A 103 10.06 -19.12 -19.58
CA VAL A 103 11.08 -18.43 -18.76
C VAL A 103 12.27 -17.99 -19.61
N GLU A 104 12.75 -18.82 -20.52
CA GLU A 104 13.80 -18.45 -21.47
C GLU A 104 13.40 -17.24 -22.33
N LYS A 105 12.16 -17.25 -22.83
CA LYS A 105 11.63 -16.12 -23.61
C LYS A 105 11.47 -14.86 -22.76
N LEU A 106 10.97 -14.98 -21.54
CA LEU A 106 10.84 -13.87 -20.60
C LEU A 106 12.22 -13.28 -20.23
N ASN A 107 13.23 -14.12 -20.03
CA ASN A 107 14.59 -13.70 -19.72
C ASN A 107 15.25 -12.93 -20.87
N ILE A 108 14.92 -13.24 -22.14
CA ILE A 108 15.35 -12.42 -23.28
C ILE A 108 14.84 -10.98 -23.12
N LEU A 109 13.58 -10.81 -22.70
CA LEU A 109 12.98 -9.49 -22.48
C LEU A 109 13.61 -8.80 -21.26
N PHE A 110 13.78 -9.50 -20.13
CA PHE A 110 14.43 -8.94 -18.95
C PHE A 110 15.86 -8.50 -19.21
N LYS A 111 16.63 -9.29 -19.95
CA LYS A 111 17.98 -8.91 -20.34
C LYS A 111 17.98 -7.62 -21.17
N SER A 112 17.01 -7.46 -22.07
CA SER A 112 16.90 -6.25 -22.90
C SER A 112 16.56 -4.99 -22.11
N SER A 113 15.80 -5.11 -21.02
CA SER A 113 15.46 -4.01 -20.11
C SER A 113 16.42 -3.83 -18.94
N GLY A 114 17.44 -4.69 -18.84
CA GLY A 114 18.37 -4.69 -17.71
C GLY A 114 17.77 -5.19 -16.40
N SER A 115 16.67 -5.95 -16.44
CA SER A 115 16.08 -6.63 -15.29
C SER A 115 16.80 -7.95 -14.98
N PRO A 116 16.75 -8.45 -13.73
CA PRO A 116 17.39 -9.71 -13.37
C PRO A 116 16.69 -10.91 -14.03
N GLU A 117 17.45 -11.96 -14.30
CA GLU A 117 16.93 -13.18 -14.92
C GLU A 117 16.20 -14.05 -13.89
N VAL A 118 15.18 -14.75 -14.37
CA VAL A 118 14.40 -15.76 -13.65
C VAL A 118 15.10 -17.10 -13.79
N ILE A 119 15.29 -17.79 -12.67
CA ILE A 119 15.81 -19.14 -12.62
C ILE A 119 14.67 -20.04 -12.15
N LEU A 120 14.13 -20.83 -13.09
CA LEU A 120 13.07 -21.79 -12.79
C LEU A 120 13.67 -23.03 -12.09
N GLY A 121 13.12 -23.37 -10.94
CA GLY A 121 13.42 -24.58 -10.20
C GLY A 121 12.40 -25.69 -10.47
N GLU A 122 12.15 -26.51 -9.47
CA GLU A 122 11.19 -27.59 -9.55
C GLU A 122 9.74 -27.08 -9.57
N ILE A 123 8.88 -27.85 -10.23
CA ILE A 123 7.44 -27.63 -10.24
C ILE A 123 6.79 -28.82 -9.55
N GLU A 124 6.24 -28.60 -8.36
CA GLU A 124 5.63 -29.64 -7.55
C GLU A 124 4.24 -29.23 -7.10
N ASN A 125 3.26 -30.12 -7.23
CA ASN A 125 1.86 -29.87 -6.81
C ASN A 125 1.29 -28.56 -7.37
N GLY A 126 1.68 -28.21 -8.60
CA GLY A 126 1.28 -26.97 -9.29
C GLY A 126 1.91 -25.70 -8.72
N ILE A 127 3.02 -25.79 -8.00
CA ILE A 127 3.79 -24.64 -7.52
C ILE A 127 5.15 -24.65 -8.21
N ALA A 128 5.45 -23.58 -8.96
CA ALA A 128 6.75 -23.39 -9.58
C ALA A 128 7.69 -22.65 -8.61
N GLN A 129 8.83 -23.26 -8.27
CA GLN A 129 9.86 -22.59 -7.48
C GLN A 129 10.68 -21.66 -8.38
N VAL A 130 10.90 -20.42 -7.94
CA VAL A 130 11.63 -19.41 -8.71
C VAL A 130 12.72 -18.75 -7.87
N ARG A 131 13.91 -18.64 -8.45
CA ARG A 131 15.01 -17.79 -7.97
C ARG A 131 15.26 -16.63 -8.93
N VAL A 132 15.94 -15.60 -8.45
CA VAL A 132 16.26 -14.39 -9.22
C VAL A 132 17.77 -14.20 -9.25
N SER A 133 18.35 -13.98 -10.44
CA SER A 133 19.81 -13.97 -10.59
C SER A 133 20.51 -12.82 -9.87
N ASP A 134 19.85 -11.67 -9.73
CA ASP A 134 20.30 -10.51 -8.93
C ASP A 134 19.17 -10.06 -7.99
N GLU A 135 19.05 -10.78 -6.86
CA GLU A 135 18.05 -10.48 -5.83
C GLU A 135 18.18 -9.05 -5.28
N THR A 136 19.39 -8.50 -5.23
CA THR A 136 19.63 -7.14 -4.73
C THR A 136 19.03 -6.10 -5.68
N GLN A 137 19.07 -6.35 -6.99
CA GLN A 137 18.39 -5.48 -7.94
C GLN A 137 16.88 -5.46 -7.69
N LEU A 138 16.27 -6.64 -7.56
CA LEU A 138 14.84 -6.79 -7.30
C LEU A 138 14.41 -6.14 -5.98
N THR A 139 15.16 -6.40 -4.92
CA THR A 139 14.75 -6.07 -3.55
C THR A 139 15.14 -4.65 -3.14
N GLN A 140 16.18 -4.06 -3.74
CA GLN A 140 16.78 -2.79 -3.28
C GLN A 140 16.94 -1.71 -4.36
N ARG A 141 17.04 -2.05 -5.66
CA ARG A 141 17.44 -1.07 -6.69
C ARG A 141 16.37 -0.71 -7.72
N MET A 142 15.42 -1.60 -8.02
CA MET A 142 14.40 -1.34 -9.07
C MET A 142 13.17 -0.57 -8.59
N GLY A 143 13.08 -0.29 -7.28
CA GLY A 143 11.93 0.36 -6.65
C GLY A 143 10.69 -0.54 -6.54
N THR A 144 9.75 -0.15 -5.69
CA THR A 144 8.55 -0.96 -5.38
C THR A 144 7.68 -1.22 -6.61
N ALA A 145 7.53 -0.23 -7.49
CA ALA A 145 6.75 -0.39 -8.72
C ALA A 145 7.40 -1.40 -9.69
N GLY A 146 8.72 -1.29 -9.90
CA GLY A 146 9.47 -2.22 -10.75
C GLY A 146 9.46 -3.65 -10.19
N ALA A 147 9.66 -3.79 -8.88
CA ALA A 147 9.61 -5.09 -8.20
C ALA A 147 8.24 -5.77 -8.32
N THR A 148 7.17 -4.99 -8.15
CA THR A 148 5.80 -5.48 -8.31
C THR A 148 5.53 -5.91 -9.75
N ALA A 149 5.96 -5.12 -10.74
CA ALA A 149 5.80 -5.44 -12.16
C ALA A 149 6.57 -6.71 -12.53
N TYR A 150 7.80 -6.86 -12.03
CA TYR A 150 8.63 -8.04 -12.20
C TYR A 150 7.95 -9.30 -11.66
N ILE A 151 7.55 -9.31 -10.39
CA ILE A 151 6.90 -10.46 -9.76
C ILE A 151 5.63 -10.85 -10.52
N ASN A 152 4.83 -9.87 -10.93
CA ASN A 152 3.60 -10.14 -11.69
C ASN A 152 3.88 -10.73 -13.08
N ALA A 153 4.88 -10.23 -13.80
CA ALA A 153 5.24 -10.75 -15.12
C ALA A 153 5.66 -12.22 -15.05
N VAL A 154 6.50 -12.56 -14.07
CA VAL A 154 6.92 -13.96 -13.83
C VAL A 154 5.74 -14.82 -13.40
N THR A 155 4.91 -14.32 -12.48
CA THR A 155 3.74 -15.05 -11.96
C THR A 155 2.76 -15.38 -13.08
N TYR A 156 2.32 -14.37 -13.86
CA TYR A 156 1.36 -14.60 -14.94
C TYR A 156 1.94 -15.44 -16.08
N THR A 157 3.23 -15.30 -16.37
CA THR A 157 3.90 -16.15 -17.36
C THR A 157 3.83 -17.62 -16.95
N LEU A 158 4.18 -17.96 -15.71
CA LEU A 158 4.21 -19.35 -15.28
C LEU A 158 2.82 -19.94 -15.07
N VAL A 159 1.89 -19.19 -14.46
CA VAL A 159 0.51 -19.66 -14.22
C VAL A 159 -0.35 -19.69 -15.48
N SER A 160 0.15 -19.18 -16.62
CA SER A 160 -0.47 -19.39 -17.93
C SER A 160 -0.40 -20.85 -18.41
N VAL A 161 0.50 -21.64 -17.81
CA VAL A 161 0.53 -23.08 -17.96
C VAL A 161 -0.46 -23.68 -16.95
N THR A 162 -1.53 -24.31 -17.45
CA THR A 162 -2.68 -24.77 -16.64
C THR A 162 -2.36 -25.76 -15.52
N SER A 163 -1.18 -26.39 -15.56
CA SER A 163 -0.70 -27.26 -14.47
C SER A 163 -0.04 -26.50 -13.32
N ILE A 164 0.19 -25.19 -13.44
CA ILE A 164 0.85 -24.32 -12.45
C ILE A 164 -0.18 -23.32 -11.93
N ASN A 165 -0.44 -23.37 -10.63
CA ASN A 165 -1.41 -22.51 -9.95
C ASN A 165 -0.76 -21.33 -9.22
N CYS A 166 0.51 -21.50 -8.82
CA CYS A 166 1.23 -20.50 -8.05
C CYS A 166 2.73 -20.53 -8.39
N VAL A 167 3.40 -19.42 -8.10
CA VAL A 167 4.85 -19.27 -8.15
C VAL A 167 5.36 -18.97 -6.74
N ASP A 168 6.39 -19.69 -6.30
CA ASP A 168 7.02 -19.48 -5.01
C ASP A 168 8.43 -18.91 -5.19
N PHE A 169 8.59 -17.63 -4.87
CA PHE A 169 9.84 -16.91 -5.03
C PHE A 169 10.76 -17.12 -3.83
N GLN A 170 11.99 -17.52 -4.11
CA GLN A 170 13.06 -17.81 -3.16
C GLN A 170 14.14 -16.74 -3.30
N PHE A 171 14.01 -15.67 -2.51
CA PHE A 171 15.01 -14.60 -2.37
C PHE A 171 14.95 -13.98 -0.97
N THR A 172 15.93 -13.15 -0.61
CA THR A 172 15.93 -12.46 0.69
C THR A 172 14.98 -11.27 0.71
N VAL A 173 14.15 -11.13 1.76
CA VAL A 173 13.28 -9.94 1.95
C VAL A 173 14.08 -8.65 1.80
N GLY A 174 13.52 -7.66 1.10
CA GLY A 174 14.06 -6.31 1.10
C GLY A 174 12.98 -5.23 0.97
N ASP A 175 13.43 -3.99 0.75
CA ASP A 175 12.60 -2.78 0.88
C ASP A 175 11.49 -2.72 -0.17
N HIS A 176 11.71 -3.33 -1.34
CA HIS A 176 10.80 -3.26 -2.47
C HIS A 176 10.09 -4.57 -2.80
N ALA A 177 10.59 -5.70 -2.30
CA ALA A 177 10.10 -7.02 -2.66
C ALA A 177 10.13 -7.98 -1.47
N ILE A 178 9.09 -8.79 -1.35
CA ILE A 178 8.95 -9.83 -0.31
C ILE A 178 8.87 -11.19 -1.02
N PRO A 179 9.66 -12.21 -0.61
CA PRO A 179 9.59 -13.54 -1.19
C PRO A 179 8.31 -14.28 -0.78
N GLY A 180 8.09 -15.45 -1.36
CA GLY A 180 6.99 -16.35 -1.02
C GLY A 180 6.07 -16.64 -2.19
N LYS A 181 4.87 -17.12 -1.86
CA LYS A 181 3.91 -17.67 -2.82
C LYS A 181 2.98 -16.61 -3.39
N TYR A 182 2.95 -16.52 -4.71
CA TYR A 182 2.08 -15.66 -5.50
C TYR A 182 1.17 -16.52 -6.38
N CYS A 183 -0.13 -16.28 -6.29
CA CYS A 183 -1.15 -16.95 -7.08
C CYS A 183 -2.11 -15.88 -7.65
N PRO A 184 -2.77 -16.12 -8.81
CA PRO A 184 -3.78 -15.22 -9.38
C PRO A 184 -4.99 -14.95 -8.48
#